data_AF-A0A925XRK1-F1
#
_entry.id   AF-A0A925XRK1-F1
#
_cell.length_a   1.000
_cell.length_b   1.000
_cell.length_c   1.000
_cell.angle_alpha   90.00
_cell.angle_beta   90.00
_cell.angle_gamma   90.00
#
_symmetry.space_group_name_H-M   'P 1'
#
loop_
_entity.id
_entity.type
_entity.pdbx_description
1 polymer ?
#
loop_
_entity_poly.entity_id
_entity_poly.type
_entity_poly.pdbx_seq_one_letter_code
_entity_poly.pdbx_strand_id
1 'polypeptide(L)'
;MRIPRITPKASLLVSSLVLILLVSLWIGQNMNLLLPVEASKEAKLIDDLFYYMLVIGCMIFFAVQGALVYSAFVYRRKPGDTSDGPPIHGNVPLEIMWTVIPAVLALWLSVYSFEVYQEIGATAPMEAGHKHLPTKTDQAYAAEPTDTVPADQDNKALPPVVIRA
;
A
#
# COMPACT_ATOMS: atom_id res chain seq x y z
N MET A 1 -38.44 -23.63 3.60
CA MET A 1 -37.14 -22.94 3.59
C MET A 1 -36.91 -22.34 4.97
N ARG A 2 -36.09 -22.97 5.84
CA ARG A 2 -35.81 -22.44 7.20
C ARG A 2 -34.68 -21.43 7.08
N ILE A 3 -34.99 -20.16 7.27
CA ILE A 3 -33.99 -19.09 7.37
C ILE A 3 -33.29 -19.29 8.74
N PRO A 4 -31.97 -19.53 8.78
CA PRO A 4 -31.27 -19.72 10.05
C PRO A 4 -31.35 -18.43 10.87
N ARG A 5 -31.84 -18.53 12.11
CA ARG A 5 -31.86 -17.43 13.07
C ARG A 5 -30.43 -17.14 13.51
N ILE A 6 -29.82 -16.11 12.94
CA ILE A 6 -28.57 -15.52 13.44
C ILE A 6 -28.77 -15.15 14.91
N THR A 7 -28.02 -15.80 15.80
CA THR A 7 -28.03 -15.49 17.22
C THR A 7 -27.50 -14.06 17.43
N PRO A 8 -27.96 -13.32 18.47
CA PRO A 8 -27.54 -11.93 18.68
C PRO A 8 -26.01 -11.78 18.80
N LYS A 9 -25.32 -12.82 19.26
CA LYS A 9 -23.86 -12.90 19.36
C LYS A 9 -23.17 -13.03 17.99
N ALA A 10 -23.77 -13.77 17.06
CA ALA A 10 -23.27 -13.87 15.69
C ALA A 10 -23.45 -12.55 14.92
N SER A 11 -24.52 -11.79 15.21
CA SER A 11 -24.73 -10.46 14.66
C SER A 11 -23.63 -9.47 15.08
N LEU A 12 -23.22 -9.48 16.36
CA LEU A 12 -22.14 -8.64 16.88
C LEU A 12 -20.77 -8.95 16.26
N LEU A 13 -20.49 -10.22 15.99
CA LEU A 13 -19.26 -10.63 15.30
C LEU A 13 -19.21 -10.10 13.87
N VAL A 14 -20.31 -10.30 13.13
CA VAL A 14 -20.39 -9.89 11.73
C VAL A 14 -20.30 -8.37 11.62
N SER A 15 -20.97 -7.63 12.51
CA SER A 15 -20.89 -6.16 12.51
C SER A 15 -19.53 -5.64 12.96
N SER A 16 -18.85 -6.30 13.90
CA SER A 16 -17.46 -5.96 14.24
C SER A 16 -16.50 -6.22 13.08
N LEU A 17 -16.63 -7.35 12.37
CA LEU A 17 -15.80 -7.65 11.20
C LEU A 17 -16.04 -6.66 10.06
N VAL A 18 -17.29 -6.29 9.82
CA VAL A 18 -17.66 -5.27 8.82
C VAL A 18 -17.11 -3.89 9.22
N LEU A 19 -17.17 -3.52 10.50
CA LEU A 19 -16.60 -2.26 10.99
C LEU A 19 -15.07 -2.23 10.79
N ILE A 20 -14.39 -3.34 11.07
CA ILE A 20 -12.95 -3.50 10.87
C ILE A 20 -12.56 -3.25 9.40
N LEU A 21 -13.30 -3.86 8.47
CA LEU A 21 -13.05 -3.67 7.04
C LEU A 21 -13.31 -2.23 6.60
N LEU A 22 -14.39 -1.61 7.11
CA LEU A 22 -14.72 -0.22 6.80
C LEU A 22 -13.67 0.78 7.33
N VAL A 23 -13.19 0.58 8.56
CA VAL A 23 -12.14 1.42 9.16
C VAL A 23 -10.82 1.24 8.44
N SER A 24 -10.46 0.00 8.07
CA SER A 24 -9.24 -0.29 7.30
C SER A 24 -9.26 0.37 5.93
N LEU A 25 -10.40 0.32 5.22
CA LEU A 25 -10.56 0.98 3.92
C LEU A 25 -10.57 2.50 4.05
N TRP A 26 -11.19 3.04 5.11
CA TRP A 26 -11.20 4.46 5.39
C TRP A 26 -9.78 4.99 5.62
N ILE A 27 -8.94 4.29 6.37
CA ILE A 27 -7.53 4.67 6.60
C ILE A 27 -6.76 4.74 5.26
N GLY A 28 -6.96 3.78 4.36
CA GLY A 28 -6.34 3.79 3.04
C GLY A 28 -6.75 5.00 2.20
N GLN A 29 -8.04 5.36 2.20
CA GLN A 29 -8.52 6.53 1.46
C GLN A 29 -8.02 7.87 2.03
N ASN A 30 -7.66 7.91 3.31
CA ASN A 30 -7.16 9.12 3.98
C ASN A 30 -5.63 9.18 4.06
N MET A 31 -4.90 8.42 3.23
CA MET A 31 -3.44 8.41 3.26
C MET A 31 -2.76 9.75 2.94
N ASN A 32 -3.44 10.64 2.22
CA ASN A 32 -2.99 12.01 1.98
C ASN A 32 -2.84 12.84 3.29
N LEU A 33 -3.38 12.35 4.42
CA LEU A 33 -3.19 12.96 5.74
C LEU A 33 -1.92 12.46 6.45
N LEU A 34 -1.42 11.27 6.09
CA LEU A 34 -0.26 10.64 6.73
C LEU A 34 1.05 10.95 5.99
N LEU A 35 1.02 11.08 4.67
CA LEU A 35 2.21 11.31 3.84
C LEU A 35 2.18 12.73 3.24
N PRO A 36 3.34 13.42 3.16
CA PRO A 36 3.45 14.70 2.48
C PRO A 36 3.25 14.55 0.96
N VAL A 37 2.94 15.66 0.28
CA VAL A 37 2.71 15.69 -1.18
C VAL A 37 3.92 15.15 -1.94
N GLU A 38 3.66 14.33 -2.96
CA GLU A 38 4.65 13.77 -3.89
C GLU A 38 5.57 14.87 -4.45
N ALA A 39 6.88 14.76 -4.17
CA ALA A 39 7.89 15.72 -4.63
C ALA A 39 8.72 15.20 -5.83
N SER A 40 8.58 13.92 -6.18
CA SER A 40 9.29 13.27 -7.29
C SER A 40 8.47 12.11 -7.86
N LYS A 41 8.84 11.63 -9.05
CA LYS A 41 8.20 10.46 -9.67
C LYS A 41 8.42 9.18 -8.86
N GLU A 42 9.57 9.06 -8.21
CA GLU A 42 9.91 7.92 -7.35
C GLU A 42 9.10 7.90 -6.05
N ALA A 43 8.69 9.07 -5.54
CA ALA A 43 7.87 9.16 -4.34
C ALA A 43 6.57 8.39 -4.50
N LYS A 44 5.95 8.45 -5.69
CA LYS A 44 4.71 7.74 -5.98
C LYS A 44 4.83 6.22 -5.82
N LEU A 45 5.93 5.62 -6.26
CA LEU A 45 6.15 4.17 -6.15
C LEU A 45 6.27 3.72 -4.68
N ILE A 46 6.95 4.54 -3.88
CA ILE A 46 7.11 4.31 -2.44
C ILE A 46 5.77 4.49 -1.71
N ASP A 47 5.00 5.53 -2.08
CA ASP A 47 3.69 5.82 -1.50
C ASP A 47 2.70 4.68 -1.78
N ASP A 48 2.71 4.13 -3.00
CA ASP A 48 1.88 2.99 -3.37
C ASP A 48 2.29 1.72 -2.58
N LEU A 49 3.60 1.48 -2.36
CA LEU A 49 4.08 0.39 -1.50
C LEU A 49 3.68 0.54 -0.04
N PHE A 50 3.83 1.75 0.51
CA PHE A 50 3.40 2.04 1.87
C PHE A 50 1.89 1.87 2.02
N TYR A 51 1.10 2.25 1.00
CA TYR A 51 -0.34 2.06 0.98
C TYR A 51 -0.74 0.59 1.16
N TYR A 52 -0.18 -0.30 0.36
CA TYR A 52 -0.51 -1.73 0.48
C TYR A 52 -0.08 -2.30 1.84
N MET A 53 1.10 -1.93 2.33
CA MET A 53 1.58 -2.37 3.64
C MET A 53 0.65 -1.90 4.77
N LEU A 54 0.24 -0.63 4.75
CA LEU A 54 -0.61 -0.04 5.78
C LEU A 54 -2.01 -0.67 5.78
N VAL A 55 -2.63 -0.79 4.60
CA VAL A 55 -3.98 -1.36 4.47
C VAL A 55 -4.01 -2.82 4.94
N ILE A 56 -3.06 -3.63 4.49
CA ILE A 56 -2.97 -5.06 4.89
C ILE A 56 -2.65 -5.16 6.39
N GLY A 57 -1.72 -4.34 6.89
CA GLY A 57 -1.35 -4.29 8.30
C GLY A 57 -2.54 -3.94 9.20
N CYS A 58 -3.28 -2.89 8.85
CA CYS A 58 -4.50 -2.50 9.56
C CYS A 58 -5.55 -3.61 9.54
N MET A 59 -5.79 -4.24 8.39
CA MET A 59 -6.73 -5.35 8.28
C MET A 59 -6.38 -6.48 9.25
N ILE A 60 -5.12 -6.91 9.29
CA ILE A 60 -4.66 -8.00 10.19
C ILE A 60 -4.75 -7.56 11.65
N PHE A 61 -4.26 -6.36 11.98
CA PHE A 61 -4.27 -5.82 13.33
C PHE A 61 -5.70 -5.83 13.91
N PHE A 62 -6.64 -5.28 13.16
CA PHE A 62 -8.02 -5.22 13.59
C PHE A 62 -8.70 -6.60 13.62
N ALA A 63 -8.36 -7.52 12.71
CA ALA A 63 -8.86 -8.89 12.75
C ALA A 63 -8.45 -9.61 14.04
N VAL A 64 -7.16 -9.52 14.42
CA VAL A 64 -6.65 -10.07 15.69
C VAL A 64 -7.29 -9.38 16.89
N GLN A 65 -7.37 -8.04 16.86
CA GLN A 65 -7.99 -7.27 17.94
C GLN A 65 -9.46 -7.65 18.14
N GLY A 66 -10.21 -7.84 17.05
CA GLY A 66 -11.60 -8.31 17.07
C GLY A 66 -11.74 -9.71 17.65
N ALA A 67 -10.85 -10.64 17.29
CA ALA A 67 -10.84 -11.99 17.85
C ALA A 67 -10.57 -11.98 19.37
N LEU A 68 -9.63 -11.15 19.83
CA LEU A 68 -9.31 -11.00 21.25
C LEU A 68 -10.48 -10.38 22.03
N VAL A 69 -11.04 -9.28 21.53
CA VAL A 69 -12.20 -8.60 22.13
C VAL A 69 -13.38 -9.55 22.21
N TYR A 70 -13.69 -10.24 21.10
CA TYR A 70 -14.74 -11.24 21.09
C TYR A 70 -14.52 -12.32 22.14
N SER A 71 -13.29 -12.86 22.22
CA SER A 71 -12.96 -13.90 23.17
C SER A 71 -13.17 -13.43 24.61
N ALA A 72 -12.68 -12.22 24.93
CA ALA A 72 -12.81 -11.62 26.25
C ALA A 72 -14.27 -11.40 26.69
N PHE A 73 -15.15 -11.01 25.76
CA PHE A 73 -16.56 -10.75 26.09
C PHE A 73 -17.43 -12.03 26.08
N VAL A 74 -17.19 -12.96 25.14
CA VAL A 74 -18.05 -14.14 24.97
C VAL A 74 -17.68 -15.28 25.90
N TYR A 75 -16.39 -15.51 26.13
CA TYR A 75 -15.90 -16.55 27.03
C TYR A 75 -15.68 -16.04 28.46
N ARG A 76 -16.24 -14.86 28.79
CA ARG A 76 -16.21 -14.33 30.15
C ARG A 76 -16.95 -15.29 31.10
N ARG A 77 -16.26 -15.73 32.15
CA ARG A 77 -16.81 -16.57 33.22
C ARG A 77 -18.07 -15.93 33.82
N LYS A 78 -19.11 -16.75 34.02
CA LYS A 78 -20.37 -16.32 34.63
C LYS A 78 -20.26 -16.36 36.17
N PRO A 79 -20.99 -15.50 36.90
CA PRO A 79 -21.05 -15.57 38.35
C PRO A 79 -21.51 -16.96 38.81
N GLY A 80 -20.76 -17.59 39.73
CA GLY A 80 -21.09 -18.90 40.29
C GLY A 80 -20.65 -20.11 39.45
N ASP A 81 -20.10 -19.92 38.25
CA ASP A 81 -19.54 -21.01 37.45
C ASP A 81 -18.16 -21.38 38.01
N THR A 82 -17.94 -22.61 38.50
CA THR A 82 -16.62 -23.11 38.93
C THR A 82 -16.09 -24.23 38.04
N SER A 83 -16.74 -24.47 36.90
CA SER A 83 -16.32 -25.48 35.94
C SER A 83 -15.08 -25.04 35.18
N ASP A 84 -14.29 -26.02 34.77
CA ASP A 84 -13.17 -25.79 33.85
C ASP A 84 -13.68 -25.72 32.41
N GLY A 85 -12.96 -25.00 31.55
CA GLY A 85 -13.28 -24.92 30.13
C GLY A 85 -13.16 -26.30 29.46
N PRO A 86 -13.95 -26.59 28.40
CA PRO A 86 -13.79 -27.82 27.65
C PRO A 86 -12.34 -27.95 27.13
N PRO A 87 -11.68 -29.11 27.29
CA PRO A 87 -10.32 -29.35 26.82
C PRO A 87 -10.31 -29.50 25.28
N ILE A 88 -10.42 -28.37 24.57
CA ILE A 88 -10.38 -28.33 23.10
C ILE A 88 -8.93 -28.05 22.69
N HIS A 89 -8.34 -28.94 21.90
CA HIS A 89 -6.94 -28.84 21.47
C HIS A 89 -6.86 -29.14 19.98
N GLY A 90 -6.09 -28.33 19.27
CA GLY A 90 -5.74 -28.56 17.88
C GLY A 90 -6.86 -28.27 16.88
N ASN A 91 -6.47 -27.79 15.71
CA ASN A 91 -7.32 -27.70 14.53
C ASN A 91 -6.40 -27.61 13.30
N VAL A 92 -5.94 -28.77 12.80
CA VAL A 92 -4.96 -28.84 11.70
C VAL A 92 -5.37 -28.01 10.47
N PRO A 93 -6.64 -28.02 10.00
CA PRO A 93 -7.05 -27.14 8.92
C PRO A 93 -6.88 -25.65 9.23
N LEU A 94 -7.24 -25.22 10.43
CA LEU A 94 -7.09 -23.83 10.87
C LEU A 94 -5.61 -23.44 11.01
N GLU A 95 -4.79 -24.37 11.51
CA GLU A 95 -3.36 -24.23 11.64
C GLU A 95 -2.66 -24.04 10.29
N ILE A 96 -3.03 -24.85 9.30
CA ILE A 96 -2.51 -24.71 7.92
C ILE A 96 -3.00 -23.40 7.30
N MET A 97 -4.30 -23.09 7.43
CA MET A 97 -4.87 -21.88 6.85
C MET A 97 -4.21 -20.61 7.39
N TRP A 98 -4.02 -20.50 8.71
CA TRP A 98 -3.44 -19.31 9.32
C TRP A 98 -1.93 -19.18 9.10
N THR A 99 -1.24 -20.22 8.64
CA THR A 99 0.22 -20.15 8.38
C THR A 99 0.48 -19.85 6.91
N VAL A 100 -0.27 -20.51 6.02
CA VAL A 100 -0.15 -20.32 4.58
C VAL A 100 -0.58 -18.91 4.16
N ILE A 101 -1.69 -18.38 4.70
CA ILE A 101 -2.17 -17.05 4.33
C ILE A 101 -1.12 -15.96 4.64
N PRO A 102 -0.58 -15.84 5.87
CA PRO A 102 0.47 -14.87 6.16
C PRO A 102 1.76 -15.10 5.37
N ALA A 103 2.14 -16.36 5.14
CA ALA A 103 3.33 -16.67 4.35
C ALA A 103 3.20 -16.18 2.90
N VAL A 104 2.06 -16.42 2.26
CA VAL A 104 1.79 -15.95 0.89
C VAL A 104 1.72 -14.43 0.83
N LEU A 105 1.08 -13.78 1.80
CA LEU A 105 1.03 -12.32 1.87
C LEU A 105 2.43 -11.70 2.00
N ALA A 106 3.29 -12.28 2.84
CA ALA A 106 4.67 -11.83 3.00
C ALA A 106 5.50 -12.03 1.71
N LEU A 107 5.35 -13.19 1.05
CA LEU A 107 6.02 -13.45 -0.23
C LEU A 107 5.58 -12.47 -1.32
N TRP A 108 4.27 -12.20 -1.42
CA TRP A 108 3.74 -11.24 -2.38
C TRP A 108 4.27 -9.82 -2.13
N LEU A 109 4.23 -9.34 -0.88
CA LEU A 109 4.80 -8.04 -0.50
C LEU A 109 6.31 -7.97 -0.79
N SER A 110 7.04 -9.08 -0.58
CA SER A 110 8.46 -9.15 -0.87
C SER A 110 8.77 -8.98 -2.37
N VAL A 111 7.99 -9.63 -3.24
CA VAL A 111 8.16 -9.49 -4.71
C VAL A 111 7.82 -8.08 -5.15
N TYR A 112 6.69 -7.55 -4.69
CA TYR A 112 6.26 -6.19 -5.03
C TYR A 112 7.26 -5.13 -4.54
N SER A 113 7.78 -5.28 -3.32
CA SER A 113 8.84 -4.40 -2.81
C SER A 113 10.11 -4.46 -3.65
N PHE A 114 10.46 -5.63 -4.19
CA PHE A 114 11.65 -5.79 -5.03
C PHE A 114 11.48 -5.14 -6.40
N GLU A 115 10.30 -5.25 -7.01
CA GLU A 115 9.95 -4.56 -8.26
C GLU A 115 10.08 -3.04 -8.11
N VAL A 116 9.49 -2.46 -7.05
CA VAL A 116 9.62 -1.03 -6.72
C VAL A 116 11.07 -0.63 -6.50
N TYR A 117 11.87 -1.46 -5.81
CA TYR A 117 13.29 -1.20 -5.58
C TYR A 117 14.10 -1.15 -6.89
N GLN A 118 13.78 -2.00 -7.85
CA GLN A 118 14.43 -1.98 -9.17
C GLN A 118 14.02 -0.75 -9.98
N GLU A 119 12.75 -0.36 -9.93
CA GLU A 119 12.21 0.79 -10.67
C GLU A 119 12.84 2.12 -10.23
N ILE A 120 13.09 2.29 -8.93
CA ILE A 120 13.78 3.46 -8.35
C ILE A 120 15.28 3.52 -8.74
N GLY A 121 15.79 2.50 -9.44
CA GLY A 121 17.14 2.49 -10.00
C GLY A 121 18.23 2.07 -9.01
N ALA A 122 17.87 1.46 -7.88
CA ALA A 122 18.83 1.07 -6.85
C ALA A 122 19.78 -0.09 -7.28
N THR A 123 19.45 -0.80 -8.37
CA THR A 123 20.30 -1.83 -8.97
C THR A 123 21.02 -1.37 -10.25
N ALA A 124 20.92 -0.09 -10.63
CA ALA A 124 21.75 0.45 -11.69
C ALA A 124 23.22 0.19 -11.29
N PRO A 125 23.97 -0.64 -12.04
CA PRO A 125 25.37 -0.86 -11.74
C PRO A 125 26.03 0.53 -11.72
N MET A 126 26.85 0.81 -10.71
CA MET A 126 27.80 1.94 -10.78
C MET A 126 28.68 1.90 -12.05
N GLU A 127 28.61 0.83 -12.85
CA GLU A 127 29.22 0.69 -14.17
C GLU A 127 28.37 1.20 -15.36
N ALA A 128 27.15 1.69 -15.17
CA ALA A 128 26.34 2.26 -16.25
C ALA A 128 26.72 3.71 -16.61
N GLY A 129 27.93 4.16 -16.26
CA GLY A 129 28.40 5.51 -16.56
C GLY A 129 28.48 5.87 -18.05
N HIS A 130 28.43 4.92 -19.00
CA HIS A 130 28.73 5.21 -20.41
C HIS A 130 27.96 4.36 -21.41
N LYS A 131 26.65 4.15 -21.23
CA LYS A 131 25.80 3.66 -22.33
C LYS A 131 24.65 4.62 -22.55
N HIS A 132 24.89 5.57 -23.45
CA HIS A 132 23.86 6.34 -24.12
C HIS A 132 22.83 5.37 -24.72
N LEU A 133 21.73 5.17 -24.00
CA LEU A 133 20.48 4.73 -24.59
C LEU A 133 19.78 6.02 -25.02
N PRO A 134 19.29 6.13 -26.27
CA PRO A 134 18.53 7.30 -26.68
C PRO A 134 17.31 7.41 -25.78
N THR A 135 17.30 8.46 -24.98
CA THR A 135 16.13 8.85 -24.21
C THR A 135 15.03 9.09 -25.23
N LYS A 136 13.82 8.59 -24.98
CA LYS A 136 12.65 8.82 -25.85
C LYS A 136 12.27 10.31 -25.97
N THR A 137 13.06 11.21 -25.39
CA THR A 137 13.07 12.67 -25.59
C THR A 137 13.64 13.07 -26.96
N ASP A 138 14.48 12.25 -27.60
CA ASP A 138 15.18 12.62 -28.84
C ASP A 138 14.32 12.43 -30.11
N GLN A 139 13.25 11.62 -30.06
CA GLN A 139 12.34 11.43 -31.20
C GLN A 139 11.35 12.58 -31.39
N ALA A 140 11.19 13.47 -30.41
CA ALA A 140 10.37 14.67 -30.56
C ALA A 140 11.09 15.79 -31.33
N TYR A 141 12.42 15.72 -31.45
CA TYR A 141 13.24 16.73 -32.16
C TYR A 141 13.69 16.29 -33.56
N ALA A 142 13.42 15.03 -33.95
CA ALA A 142 13.86 14.47 -35.23
C ALA A 142 12.81 14.58 -36.37
N ALA A 143 11.70 15.30 -36.16
CA ALA A 143 10.74 15.59 -37.21
C ALA A 143 11.09 16.94 -37.88
N GLU A 144 11.71 16.81 -39.05
CA GLU A 144 11.88 17.78 -40.15
C GLU A 144 13.17 18.62 -40.20
N PRO A 145 14.10 18.32 -41.12
CA PRO A 145 15.11 19.26 -41.56
C PRO A 145 14.51 20.13 -42.68
N THR A 146 14.04 21.33 -42.36
CA THR A 146 13.87 22.39 -43.37
C THR A 146 15.04 23.34 -43.25
N ASP A 147 16.03 23.12 -44.12
CA ASP A 147 17.12 24.04 -44.41
C ASP A 147 16.57 25.37 -44.93
N THR A 148 16.54 26.40 -44.09
CA THR A 148 16.87 27.79 -44.46
C THR A 148 17.20 28.57 -43.20
N VAL A 149 18.48 28.89 -42.97
CA VAL A 149 18.88 29.94 -42.05
C VAL A 149 19.08 31.22 -42.88
N PRO A 150 18.20 32.23 -42.82
CA PRO A 150 18.54 33.56 -43.30
C PRO A 150 19.40 34.23 -42.22
N ALA A 151 20.56 34.71 -42.65
CA ALA A 151 21.43 35.54 -41.86
C ALA A 151 20.77 36.86 -41.47
N ASP A 152 21.17 37.36 -40.29
CA ASP A 152 21.11 38.76 -39.86
C ASP A 152 19.72 39.34 -39.53
N GLN A 153 19.43 39.45 -38.23
CA GLN A 153 18.74 40.62 -37.68
C GLN A 153 18.76 40.66 -36.14
N ASP A 154 19.10 41.84 -35.62
CA ASP A 154 18.72 42.38 -34.31
C ASP A 154 19.46 41.87 -33.06
N ASN A 155 20.70 42.32 -32.99
CA ASN A 155 21.35 42.83 -31.78
C ASN A 155 20.58 43.98 -31.08
N LYS A 156 19.27 43.84 -30.82
CA LYS A 156 18.46 44.91 -30.21
C LYS A 156 17.75 44.47 -28.92
N ALA A 157 18.31 44.99 -27.82
CA ALA A 157 17.69 45.22 -26.52
C ALA A 157 17.15 44.01 -25.74
N LEU A 158 18.03 43.34 -24.98
CA LEU A 158 17.60 42.58 -23.80
C LEU A 158 17.16 43.58 -22.70
N PRO A 159 15.93 43.51 -22.16
CA PRO A 159 15.56 44.33 -21.00
C PRO A 159 16.34 43.89 -19.75
N PRO A 160 16.71 44.82 -18.84
CA PRO A 160 17.47 44.47 -17.65
C PRO A 160 16.64 43.57 -16.71
N VAL A 161 17.25 42.45 -16.31
CA VAL A 161 16.68 41.51 -15.33
C VAL A 161 16.71 42.19 -13.95
N VAL A 162 15.54 42.59 -13.46
CA VAL A 162 15.36 43.12 -12.10
C VAL A 162 15.27 41.94 -11.14
N ILE A 163 16.36 41.65 -10.43
CA ILE A 163 16.33 40.75 -9.28
C ILE A 163 15.90 41.58 -8.06
N ARG A 164 14.71 41.29 -7.53
CA ARG A 164 14.24 41.86 -6.26
C ARG A 164 14.74 40.96 -5.11
N ALA A 165 15.48 41.56 -4.20
CA ALA A 165 15.84 41.00 -2.89
C ALA A 165 14.73 41.32 -1.86
#